data_AF-A0A087VUR0-F1
#
_entry.id   AF-A0A087VUR0-F1
#
_cell.length_a   1.000
_cell.length_b   1.000
_cell.length_c   1.000
_cell.angle_alpha   90.00
_cell.angle_beta   90.00
_cell.angle_gamma   90.00
#
_symmetry.space_group_name_H-M   'P 1'
#
loop_
_entity.id
_entity.type
_entity.pdbx_description
1 polymer ?
#
loop_
_entity_poly.entity_id
_entity_poly.type
_entity_poly.pdbx_seq_one_letter_code
_entity_poly.pdbx_strand_id
1 'polypeptide(L)'
;MQAKADAIRAKGREKAARIMAKAEAKAAKIEGFPSEEIERKVRLDVHGRPKPLLRGWIHAVAAPLALAAGIVLICLGRGLSMKLACTVFMASSLALFGNSALYHLGDWSPAVTDVLRRFDHVNIFLLIAGTYTPVAFALDTFWRRTIIIGMWSATLVAMVVHVFWINAPRWLYTLVYVVFGVSGVFFLGLFWQSPVAGPPVVWLIVAGGAAYILGAIAYGLRRPDPWPRVFGFHEIFHCGTVIGYVCHTVAIFLVVCNLR
;
A
#
# COMPACT_ATOMS: atom_id res chain seq x y z
N MET A 1 30.09 -58.00 6.96
CA MET A 1 31.20 -57.15 7.46
C MET A 1 31.51 -55.95 6.56
N GLN A 2 31.49 -56.11 5.22
CA GLN A 2 31.85 -55.07 4.25
C GLN A 2 31.04 -53.77 4.38
N ALA A 3 29.70 -53.86 4.46
CA ALA A 3 28.82 -52.70 4.59
C ALA A 3 29.09 -51.82 5.84
N LYS A 4 29.52 -52.43 6.95
CA LYS A 4 29.86 -51.71 8.18
C LYS A 4 31.20 -50.98 8.03
N ALA A 5 32.16 -51.56 7.31
CA ALA A 5 33.43 -50.93 7.00
C ALA A 5 33.26 -49.73 6.06
N ASP A 6 32.37 -49.84 5.07
CA ASP A 6 32.11 -48.75 4.11
C ASP A 6 31.36 -47.58 4.76
N ALA A 7 30.44 -47.85 5.68
CA ALA A 7 29.77 -46.81 6.47
C ALA A 7 30.75 -46.03 7.37
N ILE A 8 31.71 -46.71 7.99
CA ILE A 8 32.75 -46.06 8.80
C ILE A 8 33.66 -45.19 7.93
N ARG A 9 34.05 -45.68 6.75
CA ARG A 9 34.85 -44.90 5.78
C ARG A 9 34.09 -43.68 5.26
N ALA A 10 32.79 -43.80 4.98
CA ALA A 10 31.95 -42.69 4.55
C ALA A 10 31.86 -41.59 5.62
N LYS A 11 31.61 -41.98 6.88
CA LYS A 11 31.58 -41.05 8.02
C LYS A 11 32.93 -40.39 8.28
N GLY A 12 34.03 -41.12 8.05
CA GLY A 12 35.38 -40.58 8.09
C GLY A 12 35.63 -39.52 7.02
N ARG A 13 35.23 -39.77 5.77
CA ARG A 13 35.33 -38.82 4.66
C ARG A 13 34.49 -37.56 4.89
N GLU A 14 33.27 -37.71 5.40
CA GLU A 14 32.38 -36.58 5.71
C GLU A 14 32.96 -35.69 6.83
N LYS A 15 33.49 -36.33 7.89
CA LYS A 15 34.17 -35.60 8.98
C LYS A 15 35.43 -34.88 8.48
N ALA A 16 36.23 -35.53 7.63
CA ALA A 16 37.41 -34.92 7.03
C ALA A 16 37.05 -33.72 6.14
N ALA A 17 36.05 -33.86 5.26
CA ALA A 17 35.56 -32.77 4.42
C ALA A 17 35.08 -31.57 5.24
N ARG A 18 34.36 -31.82 6.35
CA ARG A 18 33.87 -30.75 7.24
C ARG A 18 35.00 -30.03 7.98
N ILE A 19 36.07 -30.74 8.35
CA ILE A 19 37.26 -30.14 8.98
C ILE A 19 38.02 -29.28 7.96
N MET A 20 38.20 -29.79 6.73
CA MET A 20 38.86 -29.06 5.64
C MET A 20 38.10 -27.78 5.29
N ALA A 21 36.78 -27.83 5.10
CA ALA A 21 35.97 -26.65 4.82
C ALA A 21 36.05 -25.59 5.93
N LYS A 22 36.13 -26.02 7.20
CA LYS A 22 36.30 -25.10 8.34
C LYS A 22 37.71 -24.49 8.40
N ALA A 23 38.73 -25.25 7.98
CA ALA A 23 40.10 -24.77 7.90
C ALA A 23 40.28 -23.77 6.75
N GLU A 24 39.73 -24.06 5.57
CA GLU A 24 39.69 -23.16 4.41
C GLU A 24 38.98 -21.84 4.73
N ALA A 25 37.80 -21.89 5.37
CA ALA A 25 37.08 -20.69 5.80
C ALA A 25 37.88 -19.84 6.83
N LYS A 26 38.67 -20.50 7.69
CA LYS A 26 39.53 -19.80 8.65
C LYS A 26 40.78 -19.21 7.97
N ALA A 27 41.36 -19.92 7.00
CA ALA A 27 42.49 -19.45 6.20
C ALA A 27 42.11 -18.22 5.37
N ALA A 28 40.96 -18.27 4.67
CA ALA A 28 40.43 -17.13 3.92
C ALA A 28 40.23 -15.87 4.78
N LYS A 29 39.84 -16.04 6.05
CA LYS A 29 39.68 -14.93 7.01
C LYS A 29 41.01 -14.35 7.49
N ILE A 30 42.08 -15.15 7.52
CA ILE A 30 43.43 -14.74 7.94
C ILE A 30 44.17 -14.07 6.78
N GLU A 31 43.97 -14.57 5.56
CA GLU A 31 44.65 -14.10 4.35
C GLU A 31 44.10 -12.76 3.82
N GLY A 32 43.09 -12.17 4.47
CA GLY A 32 42.60 -10.83 4.13
C GLY A 32 41.95 -10.73 2.75
N PHE A 33 41.70 -11.87 2.07
CA PHE A 33 40.76 -11.91 0.98
C PHE A 33 39.43 -11.37 1.52
N PRO A 34 38.83 -10.35 0.89
CA PRO A 34 37.47 -10.01 1.21
C PRO A 34 36.71 -11.31 1.02
N SER A 35 36.17 -11.87 2.12
CA SER A 35 35.08 -12.83 2.06
C SER A 35 34.18 -12.31 0.95
N GLU A 36 33.94 -13.11 -0.10
CA GLU A 36 33.05 -12.79 -1.22
C GLU A 36 32.22 -11.59 -0.82
N GLU A 37 32.61 -10.43 -1.36
CA GLU A 37 31.97 -9.15 -1.12
C GLU A 37 30.50 -9.45 -0.82
N ILE A 38 29.99 -9.06 0.35
CA ILE A 38 28.57 -9.26 0.68
C ILE A 38 27.80 -8.38 -0.32
N GLU A 39 27.77 -8.80 -1.58
CA GLU A 39 26.77 -8.55 -2.56
C GLU A 39 25.55 -9.10 -1.87
N ARG A 40 24.88 -8.22 -1.10
CA ARG A 40 23.51 -8.46 -0.68
C ARG A 40 22.81 -8.86 -1.96
N LYS A 41 22.53 -10.16 -2.12
CA LYS A 41 21.79 -10.71 -3.26
C LYS A 41 20.63 -9.76 -3.49
N VAL A 42 20.67 -9.04 -4.60
CA VAL A 42 19.62 -8.08 -4.93
C VAL A 42 18.35 -8.90 -5.00
N ARG A 43 17.42 -8.66 -4.08
CA ARG A 43 16.15 -9.36 -4.09
C ARG A 43 15.48 -9.03 -5.41
N LEU A 44 15.13 -10.05 -6.18
CA LEU A 44 14.41 -9.88 -7.44
C LEU A 44 12.91 -10.07 -7.20
N ASP A 45 12.08 -9.34 -7.94
CA ASP A 45 10.67 -9.64 -8.04
C ASP A 45 10.42 -10.88 -8.91
N VAL A 46 9.16 -11.31 -9.03
CA VAL A 46 8.79 -12.51 -9.79
C VAL A 46 9.10 -12.42 -11.29
N HIS A 47 9.43 -11.20 -11.77
CA HIS A 47 9.81 -10.91 -13.15
C HIS A 47 11.33 -10.71 -13.30
N GLY A 48 12.11 -11.02 -12.26
CA GLY A 48 13.58 -10.89 -12.29
C GLY A 48 14.09 -9.45 -12.15
N ARG A 49 13.24 -8.49 -11.75
CA ARG A 49 13.64 -7.08 -11.60
C ARG A 49 14.14 -6.79 -10.18
N PRO A 50 15.14 -5.91 -10.00
CA PRO A 50 15.56 -5.48 -8.67
C PRO A 50 14.39 -4.93 -7.84
N LYS A 51 14.25 -5.46 -6.62
CA LYS A 51 13.24 -5.09 -5.64
C LYS A 51 13.92 -4.29 -4.52
N PRO A 52 13.59 -3.00 -4.35
CA PRO A 52 14.16 -2.19 -3.28
C PRO A 52 13.88 -2.78 -1.89
N LEU A 53 14.79 -2.57 -0.93
CA LEU A 53 14.67 -3.11 0.42
C LEU A 53 13.38 -2.67 1.15
N LEU A 54 12.94 -1.43 0.95
CA LEU A 54 11.76 -0.88 1.62
C LEU A 54 10.44 -1.17 0.86
N ARG A 55 10.49 -1.97 -0.20
CA ARG A 55 9.31 -2.33 -0.98
C ARG A 55 8.26 -3.01 -0.10
N GLY A 56 7.09 -2.37 0.02
CA GLY A 56 5.95 -2.87 0.79
C GLY A 56 5.95 -2.53 2.29
N TRP A 57 7.11 -2.16 2.87
CA TRP A 57 7.20 -1.88 4.30
C TRP A 57 6.41 -0.67 4.77
N ILE A 58 6.35 0.39 3.95
CA ILE A 58 5.58 1.61 4.26
C ILE A 58 4.10 1.27 4.48
N HIS A 59 3.52 0.47 3.59
CA HIS A 59 2.12 0.02 3.72
C HIS A 59 1.94 -1.03 4.82
N ALA A 60 2.95 -1.88 5.07
CA ALA A 60 2.92 -2.83 6.18
C ALA A 60 2.84 -2.13 7.55
N VAL A 61 3.53 -1.00 7.72
CA VAL A 61 3.42 -0.15 8.92
C VAL A 61 2.10 0.62 8.92
N ALA A 62 1.64 1.11 7.77
CA ALA A 62 0.39 1.84 7.68
C ALA A 62 -0.85 0.98 8.01
N ALA A 63 -0.85 -0.31 7.68
CA ALA A 63 -1.99 -1.21 7.92
C ALA A 63 -2.46 -1.28 9.40
N PRO A 64 -1.60 -1.58 10.40
CA PRO A 64 -2.02 -1.58 11.80
C PRO A 64 -2.39 -0.19 12.31
N LEU A 65 -1.77 0.88 11.81
CA LEU A 65 -2.14 2.26 12.15
C LEU A 65 -3.53 2.62 11.60
N ALA A 66 -3.85 2.18 10.38
CA ALA A 66 -5.16 2.33 9.77
C ALA A 66 -6.24 1.53 10.52
N LEU A 67 -5.91 0.33 11.01
CA LEU A 67 -6.79 -0.45 11.88
C LEU A 67 -7.12 0.33 13.16
N ALA A 68 -6.09 0.82 13.86
CA ALA A 68 -6.26 1.57 15.09
C ALA A 68 -7.08 2.85 14.87
N ALA A 69 -6.75 3.65 13.85
CA ALA A 69 -7.50 4.86 13.50
C ALA A 69 -8.97 4.55 13.19
N GLY A 70 -9.24 3.50 12.42
CA GLY A 70 -10.59 3.04 12.10
C GLY A 70 -11.39 2.64 13.33
N ILE A 71 -10.80 1.88 14.25
CA ILE A 71 -11.44 1.51 15.53
C ILE A 71 -11.82 2.77 16.32
N VAL A 72 -10.88 3.72 16.46
CA VAL A 72 -11.15 4.97 17.19
C VAL A 72 -12.29 5.74 16.52
N LEU A 73 -12.29 5.90 15.19
CA LEU A 73 -13.37 6.58 14.46
C LEU A 73 -14.74 5.91 14.70
N ILE A 74 -14.80 4.58 14.70
CA ILE A 74 -16.04 3.83 14.99
C ILE A 74 -16.50 4.08 16.44
N CYS A 75 -15.59 4.12 17.40
CA CYS A 75 -15.91 4.42 18.79
C CYS A 75 -16.42 5.85 18.99
N LEU A 76 -15.85 6.82 18.26
CA LEU A 76 -16.24 8.23 18.34
C LEU A 76 -17.52 8.55 17.55
N GLY A 77 -17.85 7.77 16.52
CA GLY A 77 -19.03 7.95 15.68
C GLY A 77 -20.35 7.78 16.44
N ARG A 78 -21.24 8.78 16.38
CA ARG A 78 -22.58 8.74 16.98
C ARG A 78 -23.62 8.18 16.00
N GLY A 79 -24.43 7.24 16.49
CA GLY A 79 -25.48 6.58 15.70
C GLY A 79 -24.95 5.51 14.73
N LEU A 80 -25.84 4.62 14.31
CA LEU A 80 -25.48 3.47 13.48
C LEU A 80 -24.88 3.89 12.13
N SER A 81 -25.46 4.89 11.47
CA SER A 81 -25.02 5.30 10.13
C SER A 81 -23.58 5.82 10.10
N MET A 82 -23.17 6.62 11.09
CA MET A 82 -21.78 7.10 11.16
C MET A 82 -20.81 5.97 11.49
N LYS A 83 -21.18 5.07 12.41
CA LYS A 83 -20.35 3.89 12.73
C LYS A 83 -20.13 3.01 11.50
N LEU A 84 -21.19 2.74 10.73
CA LEU A 84 -21.07 2.00 9.47
C LEU A 84 -20.19 2.73 8.45
N ALA A 85 -20.32 4.06 8.33
CA ALA A 85 -19.46 4.85 7.45
C ALA A 85 -17.97 4.75 7.84
N CYS A 86 -17.66 4.81 9.13
CA CYS A 86 -16.31 4.62 9.65
C CYS A 86 -15.79 3.18 9.46
N THR A 87 -16.67 2.18 9.61
CA THR A 87 -16.34 0.78 9.32
C THR A 87 -15.99 0.57 7.86
N VAL A 88 -16.74 1.18 6.95
CA VAL A 88 -16.45 1.13 5.50
C VAL A 88 -15.08 1.76 5.21
N PHE A 89 -14.80 2.94 5.78
CA PHE A 89 -13.49 3.56 5.65
C PHE A 89 -12.35 2.67 6.18
N MET A 90 -12.53 2.08 7.38
CA MET A 90 -11.56 1.16 7.96
C MET A 90 -11.33 -0.06 7.06
N ALA A 91 -12.40 -0.72 6.60
CA ALA A 91 -12.31 -1.90 5.75
C ALA A 91 -11.58 -1.60 4.42
N SER A 92 -11.91 -0.49 3.75
CA SER A 92 -11.21 -0.06 2.54
C SER A 92 -9.73 0.26 2.80
N SER A 93 -9.41 0.86 3.95
CA SER A 93 -8.03 1.17 4.35
C SER A 93 -7.20 -0.10 4.56
N LEU A 94 -7.78 -1.10 5.23
CA LEU A 94 -7.14 -2.39 5.46
C LEU A 94 -7.00 -3.20 4.18
N ALA A 95 -8.00 -3.15 3.30
CA ALA A 95 -7.91 -3.74 1.98
C ALA A 95 -6.72 -3.14 1.21
N LEU A 96 -6.59 -1.81 1.16
CA LEU A 96 -5.48 -1.15 0.47
C LEU A 96 -4.13 -1.46 1.11
N PHE A 97 -3.91 -1.08 2.37
CA PHE A 97 -2.59 -1.20 2.98
C PHE A 97 -2.20 -2.65 3.23
N GLY A 98 -3.15 -3.48 3.66
CA GLY A 98 -2.93 -4.90 3.92
C GLY A 98 -2.60 -5.67 2.64
N ASN A 99 -3.42 -5.53 1.58
CA ASN A 99 -3.13 -6.19 0.31
C ASN A 99 -1.83 -5.68 -0.31
N SER A 100 -1.57 -4.37 -0.25
CA SER A 100 -0.36 -3.79 -0.82
C SER A 100 0.90 -4.26 -0.10
N ALA A 101 0.85 -4.33 1.23
CA ALA A 101 1.92 -4.93 2.03
C ALA A 101 2.13 -6.41 1.66
N LEU A 102 1.05 -7.20 1.58
CA LEU A 102 1.12 -8.62 1.24
C LEU A 102 1.70 -8.86 -0.16
N TYR A 103 1.21 -8.11 -1.14
CA TYR A 103 1.67 -8.13 -2.53
C TYR A 103 3.17 -7.83 -2.62
N HIS A 104 3.62 -6.77 -1.94
CA HIS A 104 4.98 -6.29 -2.05
C HIS A 104 5.97 -6.98 -1.14
N LEU A 105 5.57 -7.54 0.00
CA LEU A 105 6.51 -8.21 0.92
C LEU A 105 6.70 -9.68 0.59
N GLY A 106 5.71 -10.38 0.04
CA GLY A 106 5.83 -11.80 -0.23
C GLY A 106 6.65 -12.15 -1.49
N ASP A 107 7.11 -13.39 -1.52
CA ASP A 107 7.74 -14.06 -2.68
C ASP A 107 6.76 -15.12 -3.19
N TRP A 108 5.76 -14.66 -3.92
CA TRP A 108 4.64 -15.49 -4.37
C TRP A 108 4.91 -16.12 -5.74
N SER A 109 4.13 -17.16 -6.07
CA SER A 109 4.11 -17.67 -7.44
C SER A 109 3.61 -16.59 -8.42
N PRO A 110 3.93 -16.68 -9.73
CA PRO A 110 3.46 -15.70 -10.72
C PRO A 110 1.94 -15.51 -10.70
N ALA A 111 1.18 -16.60 -10.60
CA ALA A 111 -0.28 -16.57 -10.56
C ALA A 111 -0.81 -15.79 -9.34
N VAL A 112 -0.27 -16.04 -8.14
CA VAL A 112 -0.67 -15.33 -6.92
C VAL A 112 -0.27 -13.85 -7.00
N THR A 113 0.92 -13.57 -7.55
CA THR A 113 1.41 -12.20 -7.72
C THR A 113 0.50 -11.39 -8.63
N ASP A 114 0.00 -11.97 -9.71
CA ASP A 114 -0.90 -11.27 -10.63
C ASP A 114 -2.27 -11.02 -10.01
N VAL A 115 -2.81 -11.95 -9.21
CA VAL A 115 -4.04 -11.74 -8.44
C VAL A 115 -3.87 -10.61 -7.42
N LEU A 116 -2.81 -10.66 -6.61
CA LEU A 116 -2.54 -9.63 -5.60
C LEU A 116 -2.31 -8.25 -6.23
N ARG A 117 -1.66 -8.18 -7.40
CA ARG A 117 -1.47 -6.95 -8.17
C ARG A 117 -2.80 -6.35 -8.63
N ARG A 118 -3.75 -7.18 -9.08
CA ARG A 118 -5.09 -6.71 -9.49
C ARG A 118 -5.85 -6.12 -8.30
N PHE A 119 -5.82 -6.79 -7.15
CA PHE A 119 -6.42 -6.25 -5.94
C PHE A 119 -5.74 -4.94 -5.51
N ASP A 120 -4.41 -4.86 -5.59
CA ASP A 120 -3.64 -3.68 -5.22
C ASP A 120 -4.06 -2.44 -6.04
N HIS A 121 -4.26 -2.63 -7.35
CA HIS A 121 -4.72 -1.57 -8.24
C HIS A 121 -6.18 -1.17 -8.00
N VAL A 122 -7.05 -2.12 -7.69
CA VAL A 122 -8.49 -1.88 -7.45
C VAL A 122 -8.72 -1.21 -6.09
N ASN A 123 -7.92 -1.55 -5.09
CA ASN A 123 -8.10 -1.05 -3.73
C ASN A 123 -7.95 0.48 -3.62
N ILE A 124 -7.26 1.12 -4.57
CA ILE A 124 -7.20 2.59 -4.66
C ILE A 124 -8.62 3.17 -4.82
N PHE A 125 -9.44 2.61 -5.70
CA PHE A 125 -10.83 3.07 -5.90
C PHE A 125 -11.68 2.82 -4.65
N LEU A 126 -11.52 1.65 -4.02
CA LEU A 126 -12.20 1.32 -2.77
C LEU A 126 -11.84 2.27 -1.63
N LEU A 127 -10.57 2.65 -1.50
CA LEU A 127 -10.15 3.63 -0.49
C LEU A 127 -10.73 5.02 -0.76
N ILE A 128 -10.77 5.46 -2.03
CA ILE A 128 -11.37 6.75 -2.37
C ILE A 128 -12.86 6.76 -1.97
N ALA A 129 -13.65 5.79 -2.42
CA ALA A 129 -15.07 5.71 -2.04
C ALA A 129 -15.27 5.53 -0.53
N GLY A 130 -14.41 4.71 0.11
CA GLY A 130 -14.38 4.52 1.55
C GLY A 130 -14.11 5.81 2.32
N THR A 131 -13.25 6.69 1.80
CA THR A 131 -12.92 8.00 2.39
C THR A 131 -14.09 8.97 2.28
N TYR A 132 -14.76 9.03 1.12
CA TYR A 132 -15.94 9.88 0.95
C TYR A 132 -17.10 9.49 1.86
N THR A 133 -17.21 8.21 2.23
CA THR A 133 -18.37 7.68 2.97
C THR A 133 -18.58 8.39 4.33
N PRO A 134 -17.59 8.49 5.23
CA PRO A 134 -17.73 9.27 6.46
C PRO A 134 -17.58 10.79 6.25
N VAL A 135 -16.72 11.26 5.34
CA VAL A 135 -16.55 12.72 5.09
C VAL A 135 -17.86 13.37 4.65
N ALA A 136 -18.65 12.68 3.83
CA ALA A 136 -19.91 13.18 3.30
C ALA A 136 -20.97 13.49 4.38
N PHE A 137 -20.80 13.00 5.61
CA PHE A 137 -21.67 13.38 6.74
C PHE A 137 -21.49 14.82 7.22
N ALA A 138 -20.46 15.51 6.76
CA ALA A 138 -20.36 16.96 6.98
C ALA A 138 -21.38 17.77 6.15
N LEU A 139 -22.07 17.15 5.19
CA LEU A 139 -23.03 17.81 4.33
C LEU A 139 -24.46 17.35 4.64
N ASP A 140 -25.45 18.06 4.09
CA ASP A 140 -26.85 17.67 4.18
C ASP A 140 -27.12 16.30 3.52
N THR A 141 -28.33 15.79 3.74
CA THR A 141 -28.72 14.45 3.28
C THR A 141 -28.67 14.31 1.75
N PHE A 142 -28.96 15.37 0.99
CA PHE A 142 -28.93 15.30 -0.47
C PHE A 142 -27.50 15.13 -0.95
N TRP A 143 -26.60 16.06 -0.58
CA TRP A 143 -25.19 15.99 -1.00
C TRP A 143 -24.48 14.76 -0.47
N ARG A 144 -24.77 14.36 0.78
CA ARG A 144 -24.24 13.13 1.36
C ARG A 144 -24.56 11.91 0.50
N ARG A 145 -25.83 11.75 0.11
CA ARG A 145 -26.27 10.61 -0.73
C ARG A 145 -25.68 10.70 -2.13
N THR A 146 -25.68 11.88 -2.74
CA THR A 146 -25.11 12.11 -4.07
C THR A 146 -23.64 11.71 -4.14
N ILE A 147 -22.82 12.14 -3.17
CA ILE A 147 -21.40 11.78 -3.11
C ILE A 147 -21.22 10.28 -2.90
N ILE A 148 -21.89 9.69 -1.91
CA ILE A 148 -21.74 8.26 -1.60
C ILE A 148 -22.14 7.39 -2.80
N ILE A 149 -23.32 7.63 -3.38
CA ILE A 149 -23.81 6.86 -4.53
C ILE A 149 -22.87 7.07 -5.72
N GLY A 150 -22.52 8.32 -6.04
CA GLY A 150 -21.64 8.62 -7.17
C GLY A 150 -20.28 7.92 -7.07
N MET A 151 -19.63 7.99 -5.91
CA MET A 151 -18.30 7.39 -5.72
C MET A 151 -18.34 5.86 -5.74
N TRP A 152 -19.36 5.24 -5.12
CA TRP A 152 -19.50 3.79 -5.14
C TRP A 152 -19.92 3.25 -6.51
N SER A 153 -20.82 3.94 -7.22
CA SER A 153 -21.19 3.60 -8.60
C SER A 153 -19.99 3.68 -9.53
N ALA A 154 -19.22 4.77 -9.45
CA ALA A 154 -18.03 4.91 -10.27
C ALA A 154 -16.94 3.88 -9.88
N THR A 155 -16.85 3.49 -8.60
CA THR A 155 -15.89 2.47 -8.12
C THR A 155 -16.29 1.11 -8.66
N LEU A 156 -17.58 0.79 -8.64
CA LEU A 156 -18.11 -0.44 -9.24
C LEU A 156 -17.82 -0.49 -10.75
N VAL A 157 -18.02 0.61 -11.47
CA VAL A 157 -17.68 0.69 -12.90
C VAL A 157 -16.18 0.46 -13.10
N ALA A 158 -15.31 1.11 -12.32
CA ALA A 158 -13.86 0.91 -12.41
C ALA A 158 -13.46 -0.55 -12.11
N MET A 159 -14.07 -1.19 -11.12
CA MET A 159 -13.87 -2.60 -10.80
C MET A 159 -14.28 -3.52 -11.95
N VAL A 160 -15.48 -3.32 -12.51
CA VAL A 160 -15.98 -4.09 -13.66
C VAL A 160 -15.03 -3.95 -14.86
N VAL A 161 -14.65 -2.71 -15.21
CA VAL A 161 -13.68 -2.47 -16.30
C VAL A 161 -12.35 -3.19 -16.02
N HIS A 162 -11.86 -3.15 -14.78
CA HIS A 162 -10.60 -3.81 -14.42
C HIS A 162 -10.68 -5.34 -14.47
N VAL A 163 -11.85 -5.93 -14.16
CA VAL A 163 -12.06 -7.39 -14.19
C VAL A 163 -12.27 -7.90 -15.62
N PHE A 164 -13.09 -7.21 -16.43
CA PHE A 164 -13.46 -7.70 -17.76
C PHE A 164 -12.50 -7.27 -18.87
N TRP A 165 -11.80 -6.15 -18.72
CA TRP A 165 -10.91 -5.61 -19.76
C TRP A 165 -9.43 -5.71 -19.38
N ILE A 166 -8.94 -6.93 -19.20
CA ILE A 166 -7.57 -7.23 -18.75
C ILE A 166 -6.49 -6.58 -19.66
N ASN A 167 -6.78 -6.43 -20.96
CA ASN A 167 -5.86 -5.84 -21.94
C ASN A 167 -6.09 -4.34 -22.18
N ALA A 168 -6.84 -3.63 -21.32
CA ALA A 168 -7.09 -2.22 -21.53
C ALA A 168 -5.77 -1.42 -21.53
N PRO A 169 -5.65 -0.41 -22.40
CA PRO A 169 -4.41 0.36 -22.49
C PRO A 169 -4.16 1.13 -21.18
N ARG A 170 -2.89 1.18 -20.75
CA ARG A 170 -2.48 1.72 -19.44
C ARG A 170 -2.94 3.17 -19.21
N TRP A 171 -3.09 3.95 -20.28
CA TRP A 171 -3.57 5.34 -20.20
C TRP A 171 -5.03 5.41 -19.72
N LEU A 172 -5.87 4.41 -20.02
CA LEU A 172 -7.27 4.40 -19.62
C LEU A 172 -7.40 4.30 -18.10
N TYR A 173 -6.65 3.38 -17.47
CA TYR A 173 -6.62 3.28 -16.00
C TYR A 173 -6.08 4.55 -15.35
N THR A 174 -5.05 5.15 -15.95
CA THR A 174 -4.46 6.42 -15.48
C THR A 174 -5.48 7.55 -15.53
N LEU A 175 -6.26 7.65 -16.61
CA LEU A 175 -7.32 8.65 -16.75
C LEU A 175 -8.42 8.44 -15.69
N VAL A 176 -8.86 7.18 -15.47
CA VAL A 176 -9.86 6.87 -14.44
C VAL A 176 -9.34 7.25 -13.06
N TYR A 177 -8.07 6.99 -12.73
CA TYR A 177 -7.46 7.42 -11.46
C TYR A 177 -7.46 8.94 -11.28
N VAL A 178 -7.13 9.70 -12.31
CA VAL A 178 -7.11 11.18 -12.26
C VAL A 178 -8.52 11.74 -12.09
N VAL A 179 -9.50 11.26 -12.87
CA VAL A 179 -10.90 11.70 -12.76
C VAL A 179 -11.45 11.40 -11.37
N PHE A 180 -11.16 10.22 -10.83
CA PHE A 180 -11.55 9.85 -9.47
C PHE A 180 -10.89 10.73 -8.40
N GLY A 181 -9.57 10.94 -8.48
CA GLY A 181 -8.83 11.70 -7.49
C GLY A 181 -9.19 13.19 -7.47
N VAL A 182 -9.44 13.78 -8.65
CA VAL A 182 -9.77 15.20 -8.78
C VAL A 182 -11.25 15.48 -8.53
N SER A 183 -12.11 14.45 -8.54
CA SER A 183 -13.55 14.60 -8.28
C SER A 183 -13.88 15.35 -6.97
N GLY A 184 -13.00 15.30 -5.98
CA GLY A 184 -13.15 16.02 -4.71
C GLY A 184 -13.17 17.53 -4.86
N VAL A 185 -12.53 18.06 -5.91
CA VAL A 185 -12.49 19.49 -6.22
C VAL A 185 -13.90 20.05 -6.40
N PHE A 186 -14.82 19.29 -7.01
CA PHE A 186 -16.20 19.73 -7.23
C PHE A 186 -16.97 19.97 -5.93
N PHE A 187 -16.58 19.32 -4.84
CA PHE A 187 -17.29 19.41 -3.56
C PHE A 187 -16.61 20.32 -2.53
N LEU A 188 -15.42 20.87 -2.83
CA LEU A 188 -14.66 21.68 -1.86
C LEU A 188 -15.44 22.89 -1.36
N GLY A 189 -16.20 23.55 -2.24
CA GLY A 189 -17.05 24.69 -1.85
C GLY A 189 -18.12 24.30 -0.82
N LEU A 190 -18.73 23.12 -0.97
CA LEU A 190 -19.73 22.61 -0.02
C LEU A 190 -19.09 22.31 1.34
N PHE A 191 -17.92 21.66 1.34
CA PHE A 191 -17.19 21.38 2.58
C PHE A 191 -16.66 22.65 3.26
N TRP A 192 -16.28 23.66 2.48
CA TRP A 192 -15.82 24.95 3.00
C TRP A 192 -16.93 25.68 3.75
N GLN A 193 -18.15 25.65 3.21
CA GLN A 193 -19.33 26.32 3.80
C GLN A 193 -20.01 25.48 4.88
N SER A 194 -19.69 24.19 4.98
CA SER A 194 -20.26 23.31 5.99
C SER A 194 -19.83 23.73 7.40
N PRO A 195 -20.77 23.89 8.36
CA PRO A 195 -20.43 24.19 9.75
C PRO A 195 -19.73 23.01 10.45
N VAL A 196 -19.83 21.79 9.89
CA VAL A 196 -19.21 20.58 10.43
C VAL A 196 -17.78 20.43 9.92
N ALA A 197 -17.52 20.73 8.63
CA ALA A 197 -16.21 20.58 8.02
C ALA A 197 -15.37 21.86 8.09
N GLY A 198 -15.82 22.91 7.41
CA GLY A 198 -15.13 24.20 7.34
C GLY A 198 -13.76 24.18 6.66
N PRO A 199 -13.03 25.31 6.73
CA PRO A 199 -11.70 25.46 6.10
C PRO A 199 -10.65 24.41 6.52
N PRO A 200 -10.54 23.98 7.80
CA PRO A 200 -9.52 23.00 8.20
C PRO A 200 -9.67 21.66 7.47
N VAL A 201 -10.89 21.15 7.35
CA VAL A 201 -11.18 19.90 6.61
C VAL A 201 -10.84 20.06 5.13
N VAL A 202 -11.19 21.20 4.52
CA VAL A 202 -10.86 21.45 3.11
C VAL A 202 -9.36 21.48 2.87
N TRP A 203 -8.58 22.15 3.70
CA TRP A 203 -7.12 22.18 3.55
C TRP A 203 -6.48 20.80 3.70
N LEU A 204 -7.01 19.97 4.61
CA LEU A 204 -6.56 18.57 4.73
C LEU A 204 -6.93 17.74 3.49
N ILE A 205 -8.12 17.93 2.91
CA ILE A 205 -8.50 17.26 1.66
C ILE A 205 -7.57 17.66 0.52
N VAL A 206 -7.29 18.96 0.39
CA VAL A 206 -6.39 19.53 -0.64
C VAL A 206 -4.96 19.02 -0.45
N ALA A 207 -4.41 19.10 0.76
CA ALA A 207 -3.07 18.61 1.06
C ALA A 207 -2.95 17.10 0.81
N GLY A 208 -3.97 16.33 1.20
CA GLY A 208 -3.99 14.89 0.97
C GLY A 208 -4.08 14.55 -0.52
N GLY A 209 -4.94 15.25 -1.26
CA GLY A 209 -5.05 15.13 -2.72
C GLY A 209 -3.74 15.48 -3.44
N ALA A 210 -3.07 16.56 -3.01
CA ALA A 210 -1.77 16.94 -3.54
C ALA A 210 -0.71 15.87 -3.27
N ALA A 211 -0.67 15.28 -2.07
CA ALA A 211 0.25 14.18 -1.76
C ALA A 211 0.02 12.95 -2.64
N TYR A 212 -1.25 12.56 -2.85
CA TYR A 212 -1.59 11.48 -3.79
C TYR A 212 -1.13 11.78 -5.22
N ILE A 213 -1.38 12.99 -5.72
CA ILE A 213 -1.00 13.41 -7.07
C ILE A 213 0.51 13.42 -7.23
N LEU A 214 1.25 14.02 -6.29
CA LEU A 214 2.72 14.07 -6.34
C LEU A 214 3.33 12.67 -6.28
N GLY A 215 2.80 11.79 -5.44
CA GLY A 215 3.20 10.38 -5.40
C GLY A 215 2.93 9.68 -6.74
N ALA A 216 1.75 9.87 -7.33
CA ALA A 216 1.38 9.28 -8.61
C ALA A 216 2.23 9.80 -9.78
N ILE A 217 2.57 11.10 -9.77
CA ILE A 217 3.51 11.71 -10.73
C ILE A 217 4.88 11.05 -10.60
N ALA A 218 5.40 10.91 -9.37
CA ALA A 218 6.69 10.26 -9.15
C ALA A 218 6.70 8.81 -9.65
N TYR A 219 5.60 8.08 -9.42
CA TYR A 219 5.40 6.74 -9.94
C TYR A 219 5.38 6.68 -11.47
N GLY A 220 4.60 7.56 -12.11
CA GLY A 220 4.43 7.61 -13.56
C GLY A 220 5.72 8.00 -14.29
N LEU A 221 6.43 9.01 -13.77
CA LEU A 221 7.73 9.45 -14.31
C LEU A 221 8.87 8.50 -13.95
N ARG A 222 8.65 7.57 -13.02
CA ARG A 222 9.68 6.73 -12.39
C ARG A 222 10.85 7.54 -11.84
N ARG A 223 10.56 8.76 -11.37
CA ARG A 223 11.53 9.70 -10.82
C ARG A 223 10.88 10.60 -9.76
N PRO A 224 11.62 11.02 -8.72
CA PRO A 224 13.03 10.72 -8.50
C PRO A 224 13.25 9.27 -8.01
N ASP A 225 14.46 8.75 -8.19
CA ASP A 225 14.86 7.41 -7.78
C ASP A 225 16.13 7.51 -6.90
N PRO A 226 15.98 8.01 -5.66
CA PRO A 226 17.12 8.50 -4.87
C PRO A 226 18.06 7.38 -4.45
N TRP A 227 17.52 6.21 -4.09
CA TRP A 227 18.31 5.02 -3.76
C TRP A 227 17.65 3.77 -4.35
N PRO A 228 17.88 3.44 -5.64
CA PRO A 228 17.15 2.40 -6.36
C PRO A 228 17.18 1.00 -5.71
N ARG A 229 18.19 0.71 -4.87
CA ARG A 229 18.30 -0.54 -4.12
C ARG A 229 17.56 -0.55 -2.78
N VAL A 230 17.20 0.62 -2.24
CA VAL A 230 16.65 0.77 -0.88
C VAL A 230 15.29 1.48 -0.90
N PHE A 231 15.23 2.65 -1.52
CA PHE A 231 14.10 3.55 -1.56
C PHE A 231 14.08 4.27 -2.91
N GLY A 232 13.21 3.82 -3.81
CA GLY A 232 13.07 4.36 -5.15
C GLY A 232 11.75 5.09 -5.38
N PHE A 233 11.44 5.36 -6.65
CA PHE A 233 10.22 6.08 -7.05
C PHE A 233 8.91 5.42 -6.55
N HIS A 234 8.90 4.10 -6.37
CA HIS A 234 7.73 3.37 -5.88
C HIS A 234 7.53 3.59 -4.38
N GLU A 235 8.62 3.67 -3.62
CA GLU A 235 8.56 3.98 -2.20
C GLU A 235 8.12 5.44 -1.98
N ILE A 236 8.52 6.37 -2.87
CA ILE A 236 7.98 7.74 -2.89
C ILE A 236 6.48 7.76 -3.13
N PHE A 237 5.99 6.94 -4.07
CA PHE A 237 4.56 6.75 -4.28
C PHE A 237 3.85 6.26 -3.01
N HIS A 238 4.40 5.24 -2.34
CA HIS A 238 3.86 4.75 -1.06
C HIS A 238 3.90 5.81 0.06
N CYS A 239 4.91 6.68 0.08
CA CYS A 239 4.91 7.81 1.01
C CYS A 239 3.77 8.78 0.69
N GLY A 240 3.59 9.14 -0.58
CA GLY A 240 2.50 10.01 -1.02
C GLY A 240 1.11 9.45 -0.67
N THR A 241 0.91 8.14 -0.84
CA THR A 241 -0.35 7.48 -0.49
C THR A 241 -0.63 7.49 1.02
N VAL A 242 0.40 7.25 1.86
CA VAL A 242 0.24 7.30 3.32
C VAL A 242 0.05 8.72 3.82
N ILE A 243 0.77 9.71 3.29
CA ILE A 243 0.57 11.13 3.66
C ILE A 243 -0.85 11.57 3.26
N GLY A 244 -1.28 11.23 2.04
CA GLY A 244 -2.64 11.49 1.57
C GLY A 244 -3.70 10.89 2.49
N TYR A 245 -3.52 9.62 2.84
CA TYR A 245 -4.38 8.90 3.76
C TYR A 245 -4.44 9.54 5.15
N VAL A 246 -3.30 9.94 5.71
CA VAL A 246 -3.25 10.59 7.02
C VAL A 246 -4.02 11.90 7.01
N CYS A 247 -3.81 12.76 6.00
CA CYS A 247 -4.55 14.01 5.85
C CYS A 247 -6.07 13.76 5.81
N HIS A 248 -6.52 12.80 5.00
CA HIS A 248 -7.94 12.46 4.89
C HIS A 248 -8.50 11.80 6.16
N THR A 249 -7.71 10.98 6.84
CA THR A 249 -8.08 10.39 8.13
C THR A 249 -8.29 11.47 9.19
N VAL A 250 -7.37 12.45 9.28
CA VAL A 250 -7.51 13.58 10.19
C VAL A 250 -8.73 14.43 9.84
N ALA A 251 -9.00 14.65 8.55
CA ALA A 251 -10.22 15.32 8.11
C ALA A 251 -11.50 14.58 8.58
N ILE A 252 -11.53 13.26 8.49
CA ILE A 252 -12.63 12.43 8.99
C ILE A 252 -12.76 12.55 10.51
N PHE A 253 -11.65 12.54 11.26
CA PHE A 253 -11.67 12.76 12.71
C PHE A 253 -12.32 14.10 13.06
N LEU A 254 -11.98 15.18 12.35
CA LEU A 254 -12.61 16.48 12.57
C LEU A 254 -14.11 16.44 12.29
N VAL A 255 -14.53 15.85 11.17
CA VAL A 255 -15.96 15.69 10.85
C VAL A 255 -16.71 14.90 11.93
N VAL A 256 -16.17 13.75 12.34
CA VAL A 256 -16.79 12.89 13.37
C VAL A 256 -16.87 13.60 14.72
N CYS A 257 -15.85 14.36 15.11
CA CYS A 257 -15.84 15.10 16.37
C CYS A 257 -16.75 16.34 16.35
N ASN A 258 -16.94 16.99 15.19
CA ASN A 258 -17.79 18.16 15.06
C ASN A 258 -19.28 17.84 14.87
N LEU A 259 -19.62 16.59 14.50
CA LEU A 259 -21.01 16.09 14.43
C LEU A 259 -21.61 15.77 15.81
N ARG A 260 -20.93 16.15 16.89
CA ARG A 260 -21.32 15.82 18.26
C ARG A 260 -22.45 16.67 18.78
#